data_AF-A0AA41RLK5-F1
#
_entry.id   AF-A0AA41RLK5-F1
#
_cell.length_a   1.000
_cell.length_b   1.000
_cell.length_c   1.000
_cell.angle_alpha   90.00
_cell.angle_beta   90.00
_cell.angle_gamma   90.00
#
_symmetry.space_group_name_H-M   'P 1'
#
loop_
_entity.id
_entity.type
_entity.pdbx_description
1 polymer ?
#
loop_
_entity_poly.entity_id
_entity_poly.type
_entity_poly.pdbx_seq_one_letter_code
_entity_poly.pdbx_strand_id
1 'polypeptide(L)'
;MSSLRNICFVFTLLSLCSCFAFATDVSYDGRAIKIDGERRVLLSGSIHYPRSTQEMWPDLIKKSKEGGLDAIETYVFWNAHEPLRRQNEMQIFTTLIVDMAKKEKLFASQGGPIIIAQIENEYGNVISSYGDAGKSYINWCATMAESLDVGVPWIMCQESDAPVPMVIFQNFFAV
;
A
#
# COMPACT_ATOMS: atom_id res chain seq x y z
N MET A 1 59.76 27.34 -23.96
CA MET A 1 59.79 25.90 -24.31
C MET A 1 59.91 25.11 -23.00
N SER A 2 58.86 25.09 -22.18
CA SER A 2 57.78 24.09 -22.13
C SER A 2 58.23 22.71 -21.65
N SER A 3 58.06 22.42 -20.36
CA SER A 3 57.76 21.06 -19.89
C SER A 3 57.15 21.13 -18.48
N LEU A 4 55.84 21.34 -18.43
CA LEU A 4 55.02 21.14 -17.23
C LEU A 4 54.77 19.63 -17.12
N ARG A 5 55.34 19.04 -16.08
CA ARG A 5 55.24 17.61 -15.77
C ARG A 5 53.81 17.31 -15.32
N ASN A 6 53.14 16.46 -16.10
CA ASN A 6 51.79 15.95 -15.92
C ASN A 6 51.43 15.64 -14.45
N ILE A 7 50.56 16.45 -13.87
CA ILE A 7 49.80 16.10 -12.67
C ILE A 7 48.58 15.32 -13.18
N CYS A 8 48.63 13.99 -13.09
CA CYS A 8 47.46 13.15 -13.25
C CYS A 8 46.48 13.44 -12.11
N PHE A 9 45.53 14.35 -12.34
CA PHE A 9 44.32 14.45 -11.54
C PHE A 9 43.48 13.20 -11.78
N VAL A 10 43.62 12.21 -10.91
CA VAL A 10 42.62 11.15 -10.75
C VAL A 10 41.41 11.81 -10.11
N PHE A 11 40.48 12.31 -10.93
CA PHE A 11 39.14 12.64 -10.47
C PHE A 11 38.43 11.33 -10.15
N THR A 12 38.50 10.90 -8.89
CA THR A 12 37.59 9.90 -8.36
C THR A 12 36.21 10.54 -8.35
N LEU A 13 35.43 10.28 -9.39
CA LEU A 13 34.02 10.63 -9.44
C LEU A 13 33.32 9.80 -8.36
N LEU A 14 33.19 10.37 -7.15
CA LEU A 14 32.21 9.88 -6.19
C LEU A 14 30.85 10.04 -6.88
N SER A 15 30.38 8.97 -7.50
CA SER A 15 28.98 8.85 -7.90
C SER A 15 28.18 8.89 -6.60
N LEU A 16 27.76 10.09 -6.20
CA LEU A 16 26.55 10.25 -5.41
C LEU A 16 25.44 9.60 -6.24
N CYS A 17 25.26 8.30 -6.03
CA CYS A 17 24.06 7.61 -6.46
C CYS A 17 22.96 8.17 -5.55
N SER A 18 22.43 9.33 -5.93
CA SER A 18 21.14 9.78 -5.43
C SER A 18 20.17 8.70 -5.88
N CYS A 19 19.73 7.86 -4.94
CA CYS A 19 18.63 6.95 -5.15
C CYS A 19 17.39 7.81 -5.40
N PHE A 20 17.19 8.24 -6.65
CA PHE A 20 15.90 8.74 -7.08
C PHE A 20 14.97 7.53 -7.06
N ALA A 21 14.10 7.47 -6.05
CA ALA A 21 12.96 6.58 -6.10
C ALA A 21 12.05 7.09 -7.22
N PHE A 22 12.09 6.42 -8.37
CA PHE A 22 11.18 6.74 -9.46
C PHE A 22 9.77 6.30 -9.07
N ALA A 23 8.79 7.11 -9.46
CA ALA A 23 7.39 6.72 -9.39
C ALA A 23 7.21 5.39 -10.12
N THR A 24 6.63 4.42 -9.42
CA THR A 24 6.37 3.06 -9.92
C THR A 24 4.92 3.00 -10.38
N ASP A 25 4.69 2.52 -11.60
CA ASP A 25 3.33 2.27 -12.09
C ASP A 25 2.83 0.95 -11.51
N VAL A 26 1.71 1.00 -10.77
CA VAL A 26 1.05 -0.21 -10.27
C VAL A 26 -0.33 -0.31 -10.90
N SER A 27 -0.51 -1.32 -11.73
CA SER A 27 -1.76 -1.61 -12.42
C SER A 27 -2.11 -3.10 -12.28
N TYR A 28 -3.20 -3.54 -12.88
CA TYR A 28 -3.58 -4.95 -12.88
C TYR A 28 -4.31 -5.33 -14.17
N ASP A 29 -4.37 -6.62 -14.44
CA ASP A 29 -5.27 -7.19 -15.43
C ASP A 29 -5.96 -8.43 -14.84
N GLY A 30 -6.74 -9.15 -15.65
CA GLY A 30 -7.47 -10.35 -15.20
C GLY A 30 -6.58 -11.52 -14.76
N ARG A 31 -5.24 -11.37 -14.72
CA ARG A 31 -4.30 -12.41 -14.31
C ARG A 31 -3.44 -12.00 -13.12
N ALA A 32 -2.95 -10.78 -13.04
CA ALA A 32 -2.02 -10.38 -12.00
C ALA A 32 -1.95 -8.85 -11.78
N ILE A 33 -1.41 -8.47 -10.62
CA ILE A 33 -0.83 -7.14 -10.42
C ILE A 33 0.37 -6.99 -11.35
N LYS A 34 0.50 -5.79 -11.91
CA LYS A 34 1.61 -5.37 -12.75
C LYS A 34 2.36 -4.25 -12.05
N ILE A 35 3.67 -4.38 -11.97
CA ILE A 35 4.59 -3.36 -11.46
C ILE A 35 5.48 -2.96 -12.63
N ASP A 36 5.40 -1.69 -13.03
CA ASP A 36 6.07 -1.13 -14.23
C ASP A 36 5.78 -1.94 -15.49
N GLY A 37 4.51 -2.31 -15.67
CA GLY A 37 4.06 -3.10 -16.82
C GLY A 37 4.32 -4.61 -16.74
N GLU A 38 5.16 -5.07 -15.81
CA GLU A 38 5.52 -6.48 -15.63
C GLU A 38 4.59 -7.18 -14.63
N ARG A 39 4.00 -8.32 -15.03
CA ARG A 39 3.14 -9.12 -14.14
C ARG A 39 3.99 -9.73 -13.01
N ARG A 40 3.51 -9.61 -11.77
CA ARG A 40 4.17 -10.16 -10.58
C ARG A 40 3.27 -11.15 -9.86
N VAL A 41 3.88 -12.22 -9.36
CA VAL A 41 3.33 -13.00 -8.25
C VAL A 41 3.97 -12.43 -6.99
N LEU A 42 3.15 -11.90 -6.08
CA LEU A 42 3.62 -11.28 -4.85
C LEU A 42 3.42 -12.25 -3.69
N LEU A 43 4.50 -12.58 -2.99
CA LEU A 43 4.45 -13.28 -1.71
C LEU A 43 4.33 -12.24 -0.60
N SER A 44 3.15 -12.16 0.04
CA SER A 44 2.88 -11.22 1.13
C SER A 44 2.77 -11.94 2.47
N GLY A 45 3.09 -11.24 3.55
CA GLY A 45 2.81 -11.69 4.92
C GLY A 45 2.39 -10.52 5.82
N SER A 46 1.49 -10.78 6.76
CA SER A 46 0.92 -9.71 7.59
C SER A 46 1.76 -9.45 8.85
N ILE A 47 2.13 -8.18 9.07
CA ILE A 47 2.75 -7.71 10.33
C ILE A 47 1.97 -6.50 10.83
N HIS A 48 1.17 -6.70 11.87
CA HIS A 48 0.38 -5.63 12.47
C HIS A 48 1.21 -4.81 13.45
N TYR A 49 1.49 -3.54 13.11
CA TYR A 49 2.39 -2.68 13.88
C TYR A 49 2.06 -2.56 15.38
N PRO A 50 0.79 -2.52 15.86
CA PRO A 50 0.51 -2.44 17.30
C PRO A 50 0.71 -3.76 18.04
N ARG A 51 0.89 -4.88 17.33
CA ARG A 51 1.05 -6.22 17.93
C ARG A 51 2.51 -6.57 18.21
N SER A 52 3.44 -5.63 18.01
CA SER A 52 4.86 -5.75 18.33
C SER A 52 5.44 -4.37 18.69
N THR A 53 6.58 -4.31 19.37
CA THR A 53 7.19 -3.04 19.74
C THR A 53 8.00 -2.45 18.58
N GLN A 54 8.26 -1.14 18.61
CA GLN A 54 9.03 -0.46 17.55
C GLN A 54 10.43 -1.04 17.39
N GLU A 55 11.04 -1.52 18.48
CA GLU A 55 12.35 -2.16 18.49
C GLU A 55 12.34 -3.52 17.78
N MET A 56 11.20 -4.21 17.72
CA MET A 56 11.04 -5.50 17.05
C MET A 56 10.86 -5.36 15.54
N TRP A 57 10.29 -4.25 15.05
CA TRP A 57 9.90 -4.11 13.64
C TRP A 57 11.05 -4.32 12.65
N PRO A 58 12.28 -3.79 12.86
CA PRO A 58 13.37 -4.02 11.92
C PRO A 58 13.74 -5.50 11.76
N ASP A 59 13.72 -6.26 12.87
CA ASP A 59 14.01 -7.69 12.87
C ASP A 59 12.89 -8.50 12.21
N LEU A 60 11.63 -8.16 12.46
CA LEU A 60 10.47 -8.79 11.82
C LEU A 60 10.46 -8.58 10.30
N ILE A 61 10.71 -7.35 9.85
CA ILE A 61 10.81 -7.01 8.42
C ILE A 61 11.99 -7.74 7.78
N LYS A 62 13.14 -7.78 8.46
CA LYS A 62 14.33 -8.48 7.98
C LYS A 62 14.07 -9.98 7.81
N LYS A 63 13.50 -10.64 8.82
CA LYS A 63 13.15 -12.07 8.76
C LYS A 63 12.12 -12.37 7.68
N SER A 64 11.14 -11.47 7.48
CA SER A 64 10.16 -11.57 6.40
C SER A 64 10.83 -11.56 5.02
N LYS A 65 11.76 -10.62 4.81
CA LYS A 65 12.55 -10.53 3.58
C LYS A 65 13.45 -11.75 3.38
N GLU A 66 14.14 -12.20 4.42
CA GLU A 66 14.97 -13.42 4.39
C GLU A 66 14.15 -14.69 4.15
N GLY A 67 12.89 -14.70 4.60
CA GLY A 67 11.90 -15.74 4.33
C GLY A 67 11.31 -15.72 2.92
N GLY A 68 11.69 -14.74 2.09
CA GLY A 68 11.25 -14.65 0.70
C GLY A 68 9.95 -13.89 0.46
N LEU A 69 9.50 -13.06 1.42
CA LEU A 69 8.37 -12.17 1.20
C LEU A 69 8.75 -10.97 0.34
N ASP A 70 7.90 -10.65 -0.63
CA ASP A 70 7.97 -9.47 -1.50
C ASP A 70 7.27 -8.26 -0.87
N ALA A 71 6.22 -8.51 -0.06
CA ALA A 71 5.37 -7.48 0.52
C ALA A 71 5.02 -7.78 1.99
N ILE A 72 4.72 -6.71 2.73
CA ILE A 72 4.16 -6.80 4.07
C ILE A 72 2.78 -6.15 4.06
N GLU A 73 1.82 -6.81 4.69
CA GLU A 73 0.46 -6.30 4.85
C GLU A 73 0.23 -5.84 6.31
N THR A 74 -0.48 -4.74 6.49
CA THR A 74 -0.96 -4.33 7.82
C THR A 74 -2.30 -3.62 7.74
N TYR A 75 -3.20 -3.97 8.65
CA TYR A 75 -4.35 -3.13 8.95
C TYR A 75 -3.92 -1.82 9.61
N VAL A 76 -4.77 -0.80 9.46
CA VAL A 76 -4.74 0.40 10.30
C VAL A 76 -5.79 0.26 11.40
N PHE A 77 -5.33 0.26 12.64
CA PHE A 77 -6.17 0.03 13.83
C PHE A 77 -6.79 1.34 14.30
N TRP A 78 -7.90 1.71 13.67
CA TRP A 78 -8.56 3.00 13.89
C TRP A 78 -8.90 3.28 15.37
N ASN A 79 -9.40 2.28 16.11
CA ASN A 79 -9.73 2.41 17.53
C ASN A 79 -8.54 2.85 18.42
N ALA A 80 -7.30 2.53 18.03
CA ALA A 80 -6.10 2.98 18.74
C ALA A 80 -5.72 4.43 18.39
N HIS A 81 -6.13 4.91 17.23
CA HIS A 81 -5.74 6.21 16.67
C HIS A 81 -6.80 7.30 16.84
N GLU A 82 -8.05 6.92 17.09
CA GLU A 82 -9.16 7.84 17.31
C GLU A 82 -10.08 7.36 18.45
N PRO A 83 -9.83 7.80 19.70
CA PRO A 83 -10.57 7.33 20.86
C PRO A 83 -11.96 7.98 21.01
N LEU A 84 -12.24 9.06 20.28
CA LEU A 84 -13.48 9.82 20.36
C LEU A 84 -14.33 9.59 19.12
N ARG A 85 -15.56 9.12 19.32
CA ARG A 85 -16.52 8.86 18.24
C ARG A 85 -17.09 10.17 17.69
N ARG A 86 -17.08 10.34 16.37
CA ARG A 86 -17.80 11.37 15.61
C ARG A 86 -18.73 10.71 14.57
N GLN A 87 -19.27 11.51 13.65
CA GLN A 87 -20.06 11.06 12.49
C GLN A 87 -19.16 10.97 11.25
N ASN A 88 -19.49 10.08 10.31
CA ASN A 88 -18.71 9.84 9.08
C ASN A 88 -17.27 9.40 9.32
N GLU A 89 -17.06 8.71 10.43
CA GLU A 89 -15.74 8.35 10.93
C GLU A 89 -14.86 7.62 9.90
N MET A 90 -15.43 6.67 9.17
CA MET A 90 -14.69 5.92 8.15
C MET A 90 -14.11 6.85 7.09
N GLN A 91 -14.90 7.81 6.61
CA GLN A 91 -14.42 8.78 5.62
C GLN A 91 -13.34 9.68 6.22
N ILE A 92 -13.56 10.20 7.44
CA ILE A 92 -12.60 11.09 8.10
C ILE A 92 -11.27 10.38 8.33
N PHE A 93 -11.32 9.18 8.90
CA PHE A 93 -10.13 8.41 9.23
C PHE A 93 -9.37 7.97 7.99
N THR A 94 -10.06 7.40 6.99
CA THR A 94 -9.43 6.98 5.74
C THR A 94 -8.79 8.17 5.02
N THR A 95 -9.48 9.32 4.94
CA THR A 95 -8.94 10.54 4.32
C THR A 95 -7.69 11.02 5.07
N LEU A 96 -7.72 11.05 6.40
CA LEU A 96 -6.57 11.45 7.22
C LEU A 96 -5.34 10.57 6.97
N ILE A 97 -5.51 9.24 6.97
CA ILE A 97 -4.41 8.30 6.71
C ILE A 97 -3.86 8.49 5.29
N VAL A 98 -4.73 8.60 4.29
CA VAL A 98 -4.32 8.80 2.90
C VAL A 98 -3.58 10.13 2.73
N ASP A 99 -4.07 11.22 3.31
CA ASP A 99 -3.44 12.53 3.23
C ASP A 99 -2.04 12.52 3.87
N MET A 100 -1.89 11.85 5.02
CA MET A 100 -0.57 11.66 5.65
C MET A 100 0.36 10.83 4.76
N ALA A 101 -0.13 9.73 4.18
CA ALA A 101 0.65 8.89 3.27
C ALA A 101 1.08 9.65 2.00
N LYS A 102 0.18 10.44 1.41
CA LYS A 102 0.47 11.31 0.25
C LYS A 102 1.49 12.39 0.59
N LYS A 103 1.35 13.03 1.75
CA LYS A 103 2.28 14.06 2.22
C LYS A 103 3.71 13.52 2.33
N GLU A 104 3.86 12.31 2.85
CA GLU A 104 5.15 11.63 3.00
C GLU A 104 5.56 10.81 1.75
N LYS A 105 4.81 10.91 0.64
CA LYS A 105 5.06 10.23 -0.64
C LYS A 105 5.17 8.70 -0.52
N LEU A 106 4.32 8.09 0.29
CA LEU A 106 4.40 6.66 0.60
C LEU A 106 3.76 5.77 -0.48
N PHE A 107 2.95 6.30 -1.38
CA PHE A 107 2.40 5.52 -2.50
C PHE A 107 3.45 5.24 -3.58
N ALA A 108 3.40 4.07 -4.20
CA ALA A 108 4.34 3.65 -5.23
C ALA A 108 4.37 4.61 -6.43
N SER A 109 3.21 5.14 -6.81
CA SER A 109 3.05 6.22 -7.79
C SER A 109 3.79 7.52 -7.43
N GLN A 110 4.21 7.67 -6.18
CA GLN A 110 4.95 8.80 -5.64
C GLN A 110 6.42 8.44 -5.30
N GLY A 111 6.84 7.20 -5.58
CA GLY A 111 8.15 6.65 -5.26
C GLY A 111 8.23 5.95 -3.89
N GLY A 112 7.10 5.78 -3.21
CA GLY A 112 7.02 5.10 -1.92
C GLY A 112 6.77 3.59 -2.01
N PRO A 113 6.66 2.89 -0.86
CA PRO A 113 6.53 1.43 -0.83
C PRO A 113 5.09 0.90 -0.96
N ILE A 114 4.04 1.74 -0.83
CA ILE A 114 2.65 1.27 -0.81
C ILE A 114 2.19 0.99 -2.25
N ILE A 115 2.03 -0.29 -2.58
CA ILE A 115 1.60 -0.76 -3.92
C ILE A 115 0.11 -1.09 -4.00
N ILE A 116 -0.58 -1.28 -2.88
CA ILE A 116 -1.99 -1.66 -2.80
C ILE A 116 -2.59 -1.02 -1.54
N ALA A 117 -3.86 -0.61 -1.61
CA ALA A 117 -4.65 -0.21 -0.45
C ALA A 117 -5.96 -1.01 -0.38
N GLN A 118 -6.44 -1.33 0.82
CA GLN A 118 -7.70 -2.05 1.01
C GLN A 118 -8.74 -1.14 1.67
N ILE A 119 -9.99 -1.18 1.17
CA ILE A 119 -11.15 -0.57 1.83
C ILE A 119 -12.14 -1.66 2.21
N GLU A 120 -12.73 -1.53 3.41
CA GLU A 120 -13.53 -2.59 4.03
C GLU A 120 -12.73 -3.91 4.25
N ASN A 121 -13.31 -4.84 5.00
CA ASN A 121 -12.80 -6.16 5.25
C ASN A 121 -13.95 -7.16 5.41
N GLU A 122 -14.03 -8.13 4.50
CA GLU A 122 -14.94 -9.27 4.58
C GLU A 122 -16.44 -8.95 4.66
N TYR A 123 -16.85 -7.76 4.21
CA TYR A 123 -18.26 -7.35 4.27
C TYR A 123 -19.20 -8.25 3.47
N GLY A 124 -18.74 -8.83 2.36
CA GLY A 124 -19.53 -9.78 1.57
C GLY A 124 -20.04 -10.99 2.37
N ASN A 125 -19.41 -11.34 3.50
CA ASN A 125 -19.92 -12.38 4.41
C ASN A 125 -21.19 -11.95 5.17
N VAL A 126 -21.42 -10.65 5.32
CA VAL A 126 -22.54 -10.09 6.10
C VAL A 126 -23.52 -9.28 5.27
N ILE A 127 -23.16 -8.88 4.04
CA ILE A 127 -23.93 -7.98 3.18
C ILE A 127 -25.39 -8.43 2.99
N SER A 128 -25.64 -9.74 2.91
CA SER A 128 -26.98 -10.31 2.74
C SER A 128 -27.93 -9.97 3.89
N SER A 129 -27.40 -9.75 5.10
CA SER A 129 -28.19 -9.39 6.28
C SER A 129 -28.73 -7.96 6.20
N TYR A 130 -28.15 -7.12 5.34
CA TYR A 130 -28.48 -5.70 5.21
C TYR A 130 -29.21 -5.36 3.89
N GLY A 131 -29.39 -6.33 2.99
CA GLY A 131 -30.10 -6.15 1.72
C GLY A 131 -29.53 -4.98 0.89
N ASP A 132 -30.41 -4.14 0.35
CA ASP A 132 -30.02 -3.00 -0.50
C ASP A 132 -29.18 -1.95 0.24
N ALA A 133 -29.32 -1.83 1.56
CA ALA A 133 -28.50 -0.91 2.35
C ALA A 133 -27.03 -1.37 2.39
N GLY A 134 -26.79 -2.68 2.47
CA GLY A 134 -25.43 -3.24 2.41
C GLY A 134 -24.75 -2.95 1.06
N LYS A 135 -25.49 -3.14 -0.04
CA LYS A 135 -25.01 -2.76 -1.38
C LYS A 135 -24.74 -1.27 -1.54
N SER A 136 -25.62 -0.43 -1.00
CA SER A 136 -25.43 1.03 -1.04
C SER A 136 -24.18 1.44 -0.26
N TYR A 137 -23.92 0.79 0.88
CA TYR A 137 -22.72 1.01 1.69
C TYR A 137 -21.45 0.61 0.95
N ILE A 138 -21.40 -0.57 0.32
CA ILE A 138 -20.20 -1.01 -0.41
C ILE A 138 -19.90 -0.13 -1.63
N ASN A 139 -20.94 0.28 -2.37
CA ASN A 139 -20.78 1.26 -3.45
C ASN A 139 -20.25 2.61 -2.93
N TRP A 140 -20.73 3.05 -1.76
CA TRP A 140 -20.21 4.25 -1.12
C TRP A 140 -18.74 4.10 -0.70
N CYS A 141 -18.35 2.96 -0.11
CA CYS A 141 -16.95 2.68 0.27
C CYS A 141 -16.02 2.72 -0.94
N ALA A 142 -16.38 2.03 -2.03
CA ALA A 142 -15.59 2.01 -3.26
C ALA A 142 -15.48 3.41 -3.87
N THR A 143 -16.59 4.15 -3.96
CA THR A 143 -16.59 5.54 -4.48
C THR A 143 -15.73 6.47 -3.63
N MET A 144 -15.83 6.34 -2.30
CA MET A 144 -15.03 7.13 -1.36
C MET A 144 -13.54 6.82 -1.53
N ALA A 145 -13.16 5.54 -1.58
CA ALA A 145 -11.78 5.12 -1.78
C ALA A 145 -11.20 5.62 -3.12
N GLU A 146 -11.92 5.45 -4.23
CA GLU A 146 -11.52 5.95 -5.55
C GLU A 146 -11.35 7.46 -5.57
N SER A 147 -12.26 8.20 -4.91
CA SER A 147 -12.18 9.67 -4.87
C SER A 147 -10.92 10.20 -4.19
N LEU A 148 -10.24 9.36 -3.40
CA LEU A 148 -8.99 9.72 -2.74
C LEU A 148 -7.78 9.66 -3.68
N ASP A 149 -7.89 9.13 -4.90
CA ASP A 149 -6.86 9.15 -5.95
C ASP A 149 -5.44 8.84 -5.42
N VAL A 150 -5.26 7.63 -4.90
CA VAL A 150 -3.99 7.20 -4.29
C VAL A 150 -2.94 6.75 -5.32
N GLY A 151 -3.33 6.63 -6.59
CA GLY A 151 -2.45 6.24 -7.70
C GLY A 151 -1.97 4.78 -7.66
N VAL A 152 -2.59 3.94 -6.83
CA VAL A 152 -2.37 2.49 -6.77
C VAL A 152 -3.73 1.77 -6.66
N PRO A 153 -3.83 0.47 -7.00
CA PRO A 153 -5.10 -0.24 -6.94
C PRO A 153 -5.69 -0.31 -5.53
N TRP A 154 -7.00 -0.09 -5.44
CA TRP A 154 -7.80 -0.43 -4.27
C TRP A 154 -8.31 -1.87 -4.37
N ILE A 155 -8.33 -2.57 -3.23
CA ILE A 155 -8.84 -3.93 -3.12
C ILE A 155 -9.98 -4.00 -2.10
N MET A 156 -10.86 -4.98 -2.28
CA MET A 156 -11.85 -5.41 -1.29
C MET A 156 -11.74 -6.92 -1.10
N CYS A 157 -11.75 -7.37 0.16
CA CYS A 157 -11.61 -8.78 0.48
C CYS A 157 -12.95 -9.45 0.77
N GLN A 158 -13.14 -10.68 0.24
CA GLN A 158 -14.39 -11.46 0.32
C GLN A 158 -15.62 -10.69 -0.19
N GLU A 159 -15.43 -9.82 -1.19
CA GLU A 159 -16.51 -9.04 -1.79
C GLU A 159 -16.73 -9.47 -3.24
N SER A 160 -17.57 -10.50 -3.44
CA SER A 160 -17.77 -11.10 -4.77
C SER A 160 -18.41 -10.17 -5.81
N ASP A 161 -19.11 -9.12 -5.36
CA ASP A 161 -19.74 -8.10 -6.21
C ASP A 161 -19.04 -6.74 -6.16
N ALA A 162 -17.77 -6.70 -5.71
CA ALA A 162 -17.03 -5.46 -5.48
C ALA A 162 -17.17 -4.45 -6.66
N PRO A 163 -17.54 -3.19 -6.38
CA PRO A 163 -17.75 -2.19 -7.41
C PRO A 163 -16.46 -1.92 -8.21
N VAL A 164 -16.57 -1.79 -9.53
CA VAL A 164 -15.44 -1.40 -10.37
C VAL A 164 -14.95 0.01 -9.96
N PRO A 165 -13.63 0.26 -9.84
CA PRO A 165 -12.50 -0.57 -10.26
C PRO A 165 -11.81 -1.35 -9.12
N MET A 166 -12.51 -1.64 -8.02
CA MET A 166 -11.97 -2.42 -6.91
C MET A 166 -11.53 -3.81 -7.37
N VAL A 167 -10.33 -4.24 -6.98
CA VAL A 167 -9.87 -5.61 -7.23
C VAL A 167 -10.36 -6.51 -6.11
N ILE A 168 -11.02 -7.61 -6.48
CA ILE A 168 -11.45 -8.62 -5.52
C ILE A 168 -10.26 -9.47 -5.11
N PHE A 169 -10.00 -9.52 -3.81
CA PHE A 169 -9.08 -10.47 -3.21
C PHE A 169 -9.86 -11.50 -2.39
N GLN A 170 -9.43 -12.76 -2.45
CA GLN A 170 -9.91 -13.79 -1.54
C GLN A 170 -8.91 -13.96 -0.39
N ASN A 171 -9.42 -14.10 0.83
CA ASN A 171 -8.59 -14.53 1.94
C ASN A 171 -8.18 -15.98 1.71
N PHE A 172 -6.89 -16.21 1.47
CA PHE A 172 -6.30 -17.53 1.61
C PHE A 172 -5.91 -17.69 3.09
N PHE A 173 -6.89 -18.06 3.92
CA PHE A 173 -6.72 -18.30 5.37
C PHE A 173 -5.98 -17.17 6.12
N ALA A 174 -6.65 -16.04 6.35
CA ALA A 174 -6.25 -15.15 7.43
C ALA A 174 -6.61 -15.85 8.76
N VAL A 175 -5.60 -16.21 9.57
CA VAL A 175 -5.76 -16.74 10.93
C VAL A 175 -5.46 -15.64 11.94
#